data_AF-A0A7S8RGC8-F1
#
_entry.id   AF-A0A7S8RGC8-F1
#
_cell.length_a   1.000
_cell.length_b   1.000
_cell.length_c   1.000
_cell.angle_alpha   90.00
_cell.angle_beta   90.00
_cell.angle_gamma   90.00
#
_symmetry.space_group_name_H-M   'P 1'
#
loop_
_entity.id
_entity.type
_entity.pdbx_description
1 polymer ?
#
loop_
_entity_poly.entity_id
_entity_poly.type
_entity_poly.pdbx_seq_one_letter_code
_entity_poly.pdbx_strand_id
1 'polypeptide(L)'
;MYNMVSLFIVAVLLLTYANVEGSDVTGGFPVNSNNCIYPCYSTQDEIQCEEFCEKLNGRLGYCRRDACYCEHLPESVKQITNSKTFDCSNGPWDLSTV
;
A
#
# COMPACT_ATOMS: atom_id res chain seq x y z
N MET A 1 45.16 -12.03 -3.79
CA MET A 1 43.93 -12.86 -3.79
C MET A 1 42.80 -12.32 -2.89
N TYR A 2 43.10 -11.53 -1.84
CA TYR A 2 42.08 -10.94 -0.94
C TYR A 2 41.15 -9.87 -1.58
N ASN A 3 41.64 -9.08 -2.53
CA ASN A 3 40.86 -8.00 -3.14
C ASN A 3 39.63 -8.47 -3.93
N MET A 4 39.71 -9.62 -4.62
CA MET A 4 38.57 -10.13 -5.38
C MET A 4 37.46 -10.63 -4.46
N VAL A 5 37.80 -11.38 -3.41
CA VAL A 5 36.81 -11.93 -2.46
C VAL A 5 36.05 -10.81 -1.76
N SER A 6 36.73 -9.72 -1.36
CA SER A 6 36.07 -8.56 -0.74
C SER A 6 35.08 -7.88 -1.69
N LEU A 7 35.42 -7.73 -2.98
CA LEU A 7 34.50 -7.17 -3.99
C LEU A 7 33.27 -8.04 -4.19
N PHE A 8 33.42 -9.37 -4.18
CA PHE A 8 32.29 -10.29 -4.26
C PHE A 8 31.36 -10.17 -3.05
N ILE A 9 31.90 -10.04 -1.82
CA ILE A 9 31.07 -9.86 -0.62
C ILE A 9 30.28 -8.55 -0.70
N VAL A 10 30.92 -7.44 -1.09
CA VAL A 10 30.24 -6.15 -1.26
C VAL A 10 29.16 -6.22 -2.35
N ALA A 11 29.44 -6.87 -3.48
CA ALA A 11 28.45 -7.04 -4.55
C ALA A 11 27.24 -7.88 -4.10
N VAL A 12 27.46 -8.97 -3.36
CA VAL A 12 26.38 -9.79 -2.80
C VAL A 12 25.56 -8.98 -1.80
N LEU A 13 26.18 -8.19 -0.92
CA LEU A 13 25.47 -7.33 0.04
C LEU A 13 24.59 -6.30 -0.69
N LEU A 14 25.12 -5.62 -1.72
CA LEU A 14 24.36 -4.67 -2.53
C LEU A 14 23.18 -5.35 -3.25
N LEU A 15 23.39 -6.54 -3.81
CA LEU A 15 22.32 -7.30 -4.45
C LEU A 15 21.25 -7.71 -3.43
N THR A 16 21.62 -8.16 -2.23
CA THR A 16 20.62 -8.49 -1.20
C THR A 16 19.82 -7.28 -0.76
N TYR A 17 20.45 -6.11 -0.62
CA TYR A 17 19.75 -4.86 -0.28
C TYR A 17 18.76 -4.45 -1.39
N ALA A 18 19.20 -4.50 -2.65
CA ALA A 18 18.37 -4.15 -3.80
C ALA A 18 17.17 -5.12 -3.98
N ASN A 19 17.34 -6.41 -3.67
CA ASN A 19 16.24 -7.37 -3.72
C ASN A 19 15.19 -7.13 -2.62
N VAL A 20 15.58 -6.53 -1.49
CA VAL A 20 14.63 -6.19 -0.41
C VAL A 20 13.80 -4.96 -0.79
N GLU A 21 14.38 -3.97 -1.47
CA GLU A 21 13.65 -2.79 -1.96
C GLU A 21 12.81 -3.07 -3.22
N GLY A 22 13.19 -4.08 -4.02
CA GLY A 22 12.50 -4.45 -5.26
C GLY A 22 11.31 -5.41 -5.10
N SER A 23 10.95 -5.79 -3.88
CA SER A 23 9.71 -6.53 -3.65
C SER A 23 8.55 -5.56 -3.82
N ASP A 24 7.74 -5.72 -4.88
CA ASP A 24 6.51 -4.96 -5.14
C ASP A 24 5.86 -4.61 -3.81
N VAL A 25 5.75 -3.31 -3.50
CA VAL A 25 5.21 -2.88 -2.21
C VAL A 25 3.82 -3.48 -2.08
N THR A 26 3.69 -4.44 -1.18
CA THR A 26 2.46 -5.21 -1.04
C THR A 26 1.41 -4.27 -0.49
N GLY A 27 0.33 -4.09 -1.23
CA GLY A 27 -0.73 -3.16 -0.84
C GLY A 27 -2.00 -3.38 -1.63
N GLY A 28 -3.05 -2.71 -1.21
CA GLY A 28 -4.38 -2.85 -1.81
C GLY A 28 -5.27 -1.65 -1.52
N PHE A 29 -6.42 -1.65 -2.18
CA PHE A 29 -7.50 -0.72 -1.92
C PHE A 29 -8.35 -1.29 -0.78
N PRO A 30 -8.32 -0.74 0.45
CA PRO A 30 -9.22 -1.18 1.51
C PRO A 30 -10.67 -0.99 1.07
N VAL A 31 -11.54 -1.91 1.51
CA VAL A 31 -12.97 -1.85 1.22
C VAL A 31 -13.79 -1.97 2.50
N ASN A 32 -14.96 -1.34 2.51
CA ASN A 32 -15.92 -1.49 3.61
C ASN A 32 -16.61 -2.88 3.58
N SER A 33 -17.51 -3.12 4.53
CA SER A 33 -18.30 -4.35 4.63
C SER A 33 -19.08 -4.68 3.34
N ASN A 34 -19.48 -3.67 2.56
CA ASN A 34 -20.20 -3.79 1.30
C ASN A 34 -19.28 -3.99 0.06
N ASN A 35 -17.96 -4.10 0.23
CA ASN A 35 -16.95 -4.16 -0.85
C ASN A 35 -16.73 -2.84 -1.63
N CYS A 36 -17.14 -1.69 -1.10
CA CYS A 36 -16.88 -0.41 -1.75
C CYS A 36 -15.54 0.17 -1.32
N ILE A 37 -14.81 0.74 -2.27
CA ILE A 37 -13.53 1.45 -2.04
C ILE A 37 -13.77 2.81 -1.38
N TYR A 38 -12.72 3.43 -0.85
CA TYR A 38 -12.76 4.81 -0.38
C TYR A 38 -12.28 5.74 -1.50
N PRO A 39 -13.11 6.69 -1.96
CA PRO A 39 -12.76 7.57 -3.06
C PRO A 39 -11.64 8.54 -2.66
N CYS A 40 -10.85 8.97 -3.62
CA CYS A 40 -9.94 10.09 -3.41
C CYS A 40 -9.89 11.00 -4.62
N TYR A 41 -10.38 12.22 -4.46
CA TYR A 41 -10.50 13.22 -5.53
C TYR A 41 -9.86 14.57 -5.17
N SER A 42 -9.52 14.77 -3.90
CA SER A 42 -9.04 16.04 -3.36
C SER A 42 -7.85 15.85 -2.42
N THR A 43 -7.12 16.94 -2.16
CA THR A 43 -6.05 16.94 -1.15
C THR A 43 -6.56 16.55 0.25
N GLN A 44 -7.83 16.84 0.56
CA GLN A 44 -8.42 16.42 1.83
C GLN A 44 -8.59 14.89 1.89
N ASP A 45 -8.98 14.27 0.78
CA ASP A 45 -9.11 12.81 0.69
C ASP A 45 -7.74 12.11 0.79
N GLU A 46 -6.67 12.74 0.27
CA GLU A 46 -5.29 12.25 0.41
C GLU A 46 -4.89 12.16 1.89
N ILE A 47 -5.10 13.24 2.65
CA ILE A 47 -4.83 13.28 4.09
C ILE A 47 -5.67 12.22 4.83
N GLN A 48 -6.95 12.07 4.46
CA GLN A 48 -7.82 11.05 5.05
C GLN A 48 -7.35 9.63 4.70
N CYS A 49 -6.81 9.41 3.51
CA CYS A 49 -6.25 8.12 3.11
C CYS A 49 -5.01 7.77 3.93
N GLU A 50 -4.08 8.71 4.10
CA GLU A 50 -2.91 8.53 4.97
C GLU A 50 -3.32 8.11 6.39
N GLU A 51 -4.16 8.90 7.05
CA GLU A 51 -4.66 8.61 8.40
C GLU A 51 -5.43 7.28 8.48
N PHE A 52 -6.21 6.96 7.45
CA PHE A 52 -6.98 5.73 7.40
C PHE A 52 -6.09 4.49 7.27
N CYS A 53 -5.07 4.54 6.43
CA CYS A 53 -4.12 3.46 6.28
C CYS A 53 -3.31 3.23 7.56
N GLU A 54 -2.89 4.30 8.25
CA GLU A 54 -2.26 4.19 9.57
C GLU A 54 -3.18 3.52 10.60
N LYS A 55 -4.45 3.92 10.65
CA LYS A 55 -5.46 3.32 11.55
C LYS A 55 -5.67 1.82 11.30
N LEU A 56 -5.54 1.39 10.05
CA LEU A 56 -5.61 -0.01 9.64
C LEU A 56 -4.33 -0.81 9.93
N ASN A 57 -3.32 -0.19 10.55
CA ASN A 57 -1.97 -0.74 10.73
C ASN A 57 -1.23 -0.99 9.40
N GLY A 58 -1.57 -0.24 8.34
CA GLY A 58 -0.74 -0.09 7.16
C GLY A 58 0.45 0.85 7.43
N ARG A 59 1.34 1.00 6.44
CA ARG A 59 2.53 1.87 6.56
C ARG A 59 2.38 3.23 5.87
N LEU A 60 1.80 3.25 4.69
CA LEU A 60 1.62 4.44 3.88
C LEU A 60 0.26 4.37 3.19
N GLY A 61 -0.48 5.47 3.23
CA GLY A 61 -1.69 5.68 2.45
C GLY A 61 -1.45 6.75 1.40
N TYR A 62 -2.03 6.57 0.21
CA TYR A 62 -2.05 7.61 -0.82
C TYR A 62 -3.14 7.33 -1.85
N CYS A 63 -3.41 8.32 -2.69
CA CYS A 63 -4.43 8.22 -3.70
C CYS A 63 -3.89 7.59 -4.98
N ARG A 64 -4.49 6.46 -5.36
CA ARG A 64 -4.13 5.72 -6.56
C ARG A 64 -5.40 5.41 -7.36
N ARG A 65 -5.45 5.85 -8.62
CA ARG A 65 -6.61 5.65 -9.51
C ARG A 65 -7.92 6.15 -8.86
N ASP A 66 -7.87 7.36 -8.29
CA ASP A 66 -9.00 8.03 -7.62
C ASP A 66 -9.58 7.27 -6.41
N ALA A 67 -8.77 6.41 -5.78
CA ALA A 67 -9.13 5.60 -4.63
C ALA A 67 -8.00 5.55 -3.61
N CYS A 68 -8.32 5.37 -2.34
CA CYS A 68 -7.33 5.19 -1.30
C CYS A 68 -6.60 3.85 -1.46
N TYR A 69 -5.28 3.88 -1.46
CA TYR A 69 -4.42 2.72 -1.53
C TYR A 69 -3.51 2.70 -0.30
N CYS A 70 -3.46 1.54 0.36
CA CYS A 70 -2.64 1.35 1.56
C CYS A 70 -1.54 0.32 1.30
N GLU A 71 -0.32 0.69 1.64
CA GLU A 71 0.82 -0.20 1.65
C GLU A 71 0.90 -0.98 2.97
N HIS A 72 1.31 -2.24 2.87
CA HIS A 72 1.54 -3.16 3.98
C HIS A 72 0.33 -3.38 4.89
N LEU A 73 -0.89 -3.42 4.32
CA LEU A 73 -2.08 -3.80 5.09
C LEU A 73 -1.98 -5.23 5.63
N PRO A 74 -2.38 -5.49 6.88
CA PRO A 74 -2.52 -6.84 7.41
C PRO A 74 -3.47 -7.70 6.57
N GLU A 75 -3.22 -9.01 6.51
CA GLU A 75 -4.09 -9.95 5.76
C GLU A 75 -5.55 -9.97 6.28
N SER A 76 -5.76 -9.57 7.53
CA SER A 76 -7.10 -9.44 8.12
C SER A 76 -7.92 -8.28 7.55
N VAL A 77 -7.29 -7.31 6.89
CA VAL A 77 -7.99 -6.16 6.30
C VAL A 77 -8.50 -6.54 4.92
N LYS A 78 -9.81 -6.38 4.72
CA LYS A 78 -10.46 -6.65 3.44
C LYS A 78 -10.01 -5.61 2.42
N GLN A 79 -9.43 -6.07 1.32
CA GLN A 79 -8.83 -5.20 0.32
C GLN A 79 -8.89 -5.82 -1.08
N ILE A 80 -8.81 -4.95 -2.09
CA ILE A 80 -8.64 -5.33 -3.49
C ILE A 80 -7.16 -5.11 -3.85
N THR A 81 -6.44 -6.16 -4.18
CA THR A 81 -5.02 -6.07 -4.59
C THR A 81 -4.86 -5.95 -6.11
N ASN A 82 -5.82 -6.50 -6.86
CA ASN A 82 -5.81 -6.49 -8.33
C ASN A 82 -7.23 -6.24 -8.85
N SER A 83 -7.51 -4.99 -9.25
CA SER A 83 -8.69 -4.71 -10.07
C SER A 83 -8.40 -3.72 -11.18
N LYS A 84 -9.12 -3.87 -12.30
CA LYS A 84 -9.16 -2.93 -13.42
C LYS A 84 -10.23 -1.85 -13.21
N THR A 85 -11.26 -2.15 -12.43
CA THR A 85 -12.45 -1.30 -12.20
C THR A 85 -12.93 -1.43 -10.76
N PHE A 86 -13.51 -0.37 -10.22
CA PHE A 86 -14.14 -0.41 -8.90
C PHE A 86 -15.66 -0.47 -9.05
N ASP A 87 -16.31 -1.40 -8.35
CA ASP A 87 -17.75 -1.64 -8.48
C ASP A 87 -18.58 -0.56 -7.77
N CYS A 88 -18.08 -0.05 -6.66
CA CYS A 88 -18.69 1.03 -5.90
C CYS A 88 -17.67 1.81 -5.08
N SER A 89 -18.05 3.04 -4.74
CA SER A 89 -17.30 3.94 -3.87
C SER A 89 -18.13 4.24 -2.61
N ASN A 90 -17.46 4.19 -1.45
CA ASN A 90 -18.00 4.62 -0.18
C ASN A 90 -18.02 6.14 -0.20
N GLY A 91 -19.20 6.74 -0.44
CA GLY A 91 -19.35 8.16 -0.76
C GLY A 91 -18.59 9.11 0.19
N PRO A 92 -19.21 9.61 1.27
CA PRO A 92 -18.47 10.33 2.28
C PRO A 92 -17.56 9.38 3.05
N TRP A 93 -16.37 9.86 3.45
CA TRP A 93 -15.42 9.16 4.31
C TRP A 93 -15.97 8.94 5.73
N ASP A 94 -16.93 8.03 5.85
CA ASP A 94 -17.43 7.53 7.12
C ASP A 94 -16.59 6.31 7.54
N LEU A 95 -15.62 6.55 8.43
CA LEU A 95 -14.73 5.52 8.97
C LEU A 95 -15.37 4.68 10.08
N SER A 96 -16.69 4.83 10.33
CA SER A 96 -17.42 4.00 11.30
C SER A 96 -17.76 2.60 10.79
N THR A 97 -17.66 2.37 9.47
CA THR A 97 -18.05 1.10 8.82
C THR A 97 -16.89 0.11 8.61
N VAL A 98 -15.73 0.40 9.20
CA VAL A 98 -14.48 -0.37 9.03
C VAL A 98 -14.41 -1.51 10.03
#